data_AF-G5JMT6-F1
#
_entry.id   AF-G5JMT6-F1
#
_cell.length_a   1.000
_cell.length_b   1.000
_cell.length_c   1.000
_cell.angle_alpha   90.00
_cell.angle_beta   90.00
_cell.angle_gamma   90.00
#
_symmetry.space_group_name_H-M   'P 1'
#
loop_
_entity.id
_entity.type
_entity.pdbx_description
1 polymer ?
#
loop_
_entity_poly.entity_id
_entity_poly.type
_entity_poly.pdbx_seq_one_letter_code
_entity_poly.pdbx_strand_id
1 'polypeptide(L)'
;MPKSKVVNSSQDTAYASQATYEVENMRVNDDVDPNKNKTSTNNILHDKQSLPSNLEYVDSFRDASTGTSGTAFKDKNTDEIIIAYTGTNLNADPVQDVKTDAVDILVGTGSHYEAAYQFYDKMAKKYGSDTITLTGHSLGGNVAQRVALKKNAQSTVVYNAAPLYVPLVTQAMKANPALTLLVTLSTTDNINDIKQDRKTFTGKVIRIRTEGDPLNAAANRAGAVYLGEEIILDDSGGHKMGDIVADPEQMKQIQVILSEQASVKRVQATLKAVDSQMKSVKTMEKKYASGGLTGSEQIFLDAEQAAAVSQGLTSVSQEAVIQVASEEVKALKKAKDTYDKLNDVPFGMILTPDEVKEAYAEAGCTYDSIVGNVERHCSKTKQKFQDLADDFSELEGQIANAITTMVQTDSEIAGMINEG
;
A
#
# COMPACT_ATOMS: atom_id res chain seq x y z
N MET A 1 -19.42 0.92 -23.50
CA MET A 1 -19.23 0.75 -22.04
C MET A 1 -17.80 1.16 -21.72
N PRO A 2 -17.57 2.17 -20.86
CA PRO A 2 -16.22 2.43 -20.37
C PRO A 2 -15.83 1.23 -19.51
N LYS A 3 -14.74 0.55 -19.89
CA LYS A 3 -14.16 -0.51 -19.07
C LYS A 3 -13.75 0.14 -17.75
N SER A 4 -14.45 -0.18 -16.67
CA SER A 4 -13.95 0.08 -15.31
C SER A 4 -12.56 -0.54 -15.25
N LYS A 5 -11.53 0.30 -15.13
CA LYS A 5 -10.18 -0.18 -14.81
C LYS A 5 -10.33 -0.91 -13.48
N VAL A 6 -10.04 -2.20 -13.47
CA VAL A 6 -9.97 -2.98 -12.23
C VAL A 6 -8.81 -2.40 -11.43
N VAL A 7 -9.13 -1.54 -10.47
CA VAL A 7 -8.18 -1.07 -9.46
C VAL A 7 -7.98 -2.23 -8.49
N ASN A 8 -6.72 -2.57 -8.23
CA ASN A 8 -6.38 -3.62 -7.29
C ASN A 8 -6.02 -3.02 -5.93
N SER A 9 -6.01 -3.85 -4.88
CA SER A 9 -5.73 -3.40 -3.50
C SER A 9 -4.38 -2.67 -3.34
N SER A 10 -3.42 -2.89 -4.25
CA SER A 10 -2.14 -2.17 -4.28
C SER A 10 -2.22 -0.71 -4.73
N GLN A 11 -3.40 -0.17 -5.04
CA GLN A 11 -3.60 1.25 -5.35
C GLN A 11 -4.54 1.95 -4.35
N ASP A 12 -5.24 1.17 -3.52
CA ASP A 12 -6.33 1.65 -2.68
C ASP A 12 -5.89 2.72 -1.66
N THR A 13 -4.65 2.64 -1.17
CA THR A 13 -4.10 3.63 -0.24
C THR A 13 -3.94 5.02 -0.87
N ALA A 14 -3.64 5.11 -2.17
CA ALA A 14 -3.59 6.38 -2.89
C ALA A 14 -5.00 6.99 -3.03
N TYR A 15 -5.99 6.16 -3.42
CA TYR A 15 -7.38 6.60 -3.52
C TYR A 15 -7.94 7.02 -2.15
N ALA A 16 -7.67 6.26 -1.09
CA ALA A 16 -8.08 6.60 0.27
C ALA A 16 -7.43 7.91 0.76
N SER A 17 -6.13 8.11 0.47
CA SER A 17 -5.41 9.36 0.78
C SER A 17 -5.98 10.59 0.07
N GLN A 18 -6.52 10.43 -1.14
CA GLN A 18 -7.24 11.49 -1.85
C GLN A 18 -8.65 11.69 -1.27
N ALA A 19 -9.40 10.60 -1.08
CA ALA A 19 -10.81 10.62 -0.68
C ALA A 19 -11.06 11.17 0.74
N THR A 20 -10.10 11.01 1.67
CA THR A 20 -10.26 11.53 3.05
C THR A 20 -10.45 13.05 3.10
N TYR A 21 -9.92 13.81 2.12
CA TYR A 21 -10.15 15.26 2.03
C TYR A 21 -11.63 15.60 1.76
N GLU A 22 -12.32 14.84 0.92
CA GLU A 22 -13.75 15.05 0.69
C GLU A 22 -14.56 14.71 1.94
N VAL A 23 -14.19 13.66 2.67
CA VAL A 23 -14.86 13.30 3.93
C VAL A 23 -14.70 14.40 4.99
N GLU A 24 -13.53 15.04 5.06
CA GLU A 24 -13.34 16.21 5.90
C GLU A 24 -14.18 17.41 5.42
N ASN A 25 -14.18 17.70 4.11
CA ASN A 25 -14.98 18.79 3.53
C ASN A 25 -16.47 18.63 3.81
N MET A 26 -17.01 17.41 3.76
CA MET A 26 -18.41 17.14 4.14
C MET A 26 -18.72 17.68 5.53
N ARG A 27 -17.81 17.48 6.50
CA ARG A 27 -17.99 17.94 7.88
C ARG A 27 -17.83 19.44 8.03
N VAL A 28 -16.82 20.00 7.36
CA VAL A 28 -16.35 21.37 7.62
C VAL A 28 -17.10 22.39 6.77
N ASN A 29 -17.34 22.07 5.50
CA ASN A 29 -17.89 23.01 4.52
C ASN A 29 -19.36 22.74 4.23
N ASP A 30 -19.79 21.48 4.25
CA ASP A 30 -21.15 21.10 3.85
C ASP A 30 -22.11 20.87 5.05
N ASP A 31 -21.61 20.94 6.29
CA ASP A 31 -22.34 20.59 7.54
C ASP A 31 -23.00 19.19 7.49
N VAL A 32 -22.35 18.26 6.79
CA VAL A 32 -22.76 16.87 6.68
C VAL A 32 -21.89 16.01 7.60
N ASP A 33 -22.52 15.18 8.43
CA ASP A 33 -21.81 14.16 9.20
C ASP A 33 -21.74 12.83 8.41
N PRO A 34 -20.60 12.47 7.80
CA PRO A 34 -20.47 11.23 7.04
C PRO A 34 -20.73 9.96 7.87
N ASN A 35 -20.71 10.03 9.21
CA ASN A 35 -21.07 8.89 10.05
C ASN A 35 -22.58 8.63 10.13
N LYS A 36 -23.44 9.63 9.87
CA LYS A 36 -24.90 9.49 9.98
C LYS A 36 -25.52 8.73 8.81
N ASN A 37 -24.96 8.86 7.60
CA ASN A 37 -25.47 8.18 6.41
C ASN A 37 -24.33 7.67 5.52
N LYS A 38 -23.79 6.52 5.90
CA LYS A 38 -22.66 5.88 5.21
C LYS A 38 -22.95 5.57 3.73
N THR A 39 -24.18 5.20 3.39
CA THR A 39 -24.59 4.96 2.01
C THR A 39 -24.50 6.23 1.18
N SER A 40 -25.00 7.35 1.70
CA SER A 40 -24.86 8.65 1.02
C SER A 40 -23.40 9.06 0.90
N THR A 41 -22.59 8.85 1.95
CA THR A 41 -21.15 9.11 1.90
C THR A 41 -20.46 8.29 0.82
N ASN A 42 -20.72 6.98 0.74
CA ASN A 42 -20.18 6.13 -0.32
C ASN A 42 -20.56 6.64 -1.71
N ASN A 43 -21.84 6.96 -1.94
CA ASN A 43 -22.28 7.48 -3.23
C ASN A 43 -21.51 8.75 -3.62
N ILE A 44 -21.37 9.70 -2.69
CA ILE A 44 -20.61 10.94 -2.95
C ILE A 44 -19.14 10.63 -3.28
N LEU A 45 -18.51 9.71 -2.56
CA LEU A 45 -17.10 9.38 -2.77
C LEU A 45 -16.86 8.66 -4.11
N HIS A 46 -17.75 7.75 -4.50
CA HIS A 46 -17.67 7.09 -5.80
C HIS A 46 -17.93 8.07 -6.96
N ASP A 47 -18.92 8.95 -6.81
CA ASP A 47 -19.32 9.87 -7.88
C ASP A 47 -18.38 11.06 -8.04
N LYS A 48 -17.96 11.70 -6.92
CA LYS A 48 -17.14 12.92 -6.96
C LYS A 48 -15.65 12.65 -6.93
N GLN A 49 -15.20 11.63 -6.20
CA GLN A 49 -13.77 11.34 -6.00
C GLN A 49 -13.29 10.15 -6.82
N SER A 50 -14.17 9.56 -7.65
CA SER A 50 -13.86 8.36 -8.45
C SER A 50 -13.29 7.23 -7.58
N LEU A 51 -13.78 7.12 -6.33
CA LEU A 51 -13.33 6.08 -5.41
C LEU A 51 -13.60 4.70 -6.06
N PRO A 52 -12.61 3.79 -6.08
CA PRO A 52 -12.79 2.44 -6.59
C PRO A 52 -13.98 1.72 -5.97
N SER A 53 -14.74 0.96 -6.76
CA SER A 53 -15.98 0.30 -6.31
C SER A 53 -15.78 -0.78 -5.25
N ASN A 54 -14.54 -1.27 -5.09
CA ASN A 54 -14.16 -2.19 -4.03
C ASN A 54 -13.95 -1.49 -2.68
N LEU A 55 -13.70 -0.19 -2.64
CA LEU A 55 -13.52 0.56 -1.40
C LEU A 55 -14.83 1.13 -0.87
N GLU A 56 -15.11 0.92 0.41
CA GLU A 56 -16.28 1.47 1.10
C GLU A 56 -15.89 2.26 2.33
N TYR A 57 -16.48 3.43 2.51
CA TYR A 57 -16.43 4.21 3.73
C TYR A 57 -16.93 3.41 4.94
N VAL A 58 -16.15 3.44 6.02
CA VAL A 58 -16.44 2.75 7.28
C VAL A 58 -16.80 3.73 8.39
N ASP A 59 -15.93 4.69 8.68
CA ASP A 59 -16.03 5.61 9.81
C ASP A 59 -15.06 6.78 9.60
N SER A 60 -15.26 7.89 10.28
CA SER A 60 -14.32 9.02 10.26
C SER A 60 -14.40 9.83 11.55
N PHE A 61 -13.35 10.60 11.80
CA PHE A 61 -13.31 11.58 12.88
C PHE A 61 -12.73 12.91 12.40
N ARG A 62 -13.04 13.96 13.14
CA ARG A 62 -12.35 15.25 13.07
C ARG A 62 -12.26 15.83 14.47
N ASP A 63 -11.05 16.13 14.91
CA ASP A 63 -10.79 16.90 16.10
C ASP A 63 -10.75 18.38 15.72
N ALA A 64 -11.76 19.13 16.16
CA ALA A 64 -11.85 20.57 15.85
C ALA A 64 -10.74 21.39 16.51
N SER A 65 -10.16 20.92 17.62
CA SER A 65 -9.14 21.66 18.37
C SER A 65 -7.76 21.61 17.75
N THR A 66 -7.44 20.49 17.09
CA THR A 66 -6.13 20.24 16.47
C THR A 66 -6.20 20.22 14.94
N GLY A 67 -7.41 20.27 14.38
CA GLY A 67 -7.68 20.07 12.95
C GLY A 67 -7.39 18.66 12.44
N THR A 68 -6.99 17.72 13.31
CA THR A 68 -6.63 16.36 12.88
C THR A 68 -7.88 15.59 12.50
N SER A 69 -7.89 15.02 11.31
CA SER A 69 -8.99 14.20 10.80
C SER A 69 -8.48 12.93 10.12
N GLY A 70 -9.36 11.94 10.04
CA GLY A 70 -9.06 10.71 9.34
C GLY A 70 -10.30 9.89 9.05
N THR A 71 -10.17 9.02 8.06
CA THR A 71 -11.23 8.20 7.50
C THR A 71 -10.78 6.76 7.41
N ALA A 72 -11.63 5.82 7.83
CA ALA A 72 -11.45 4.40 7.60
C ALA A 72 -12.26 3.97 6.38
N PHE A 73 -11.62 3.22 5.49
CA PHE A 73 -12.21 2.53 4.34
C PHE A 73 -12.03 1.03 4.49
N LYS A 74 -12.94 0.25 3.91
CA LYS A 74 -12.83 -1.20 3.79
C LYS A 74 -12.67 -1.56 2.33
N ASP A 75 -11.62 -2.32 2.00
CA ASP A 75 -11.53 -3.01 0.72
C ASP A 75 -12.37 -4.30 0.78
N LYS A 76 -13.44 -4.36 0.00
CA LYS A 76 -14.34 -5.52 -0.06
C LYS A 76 -13.70 -6.76 -0.66
N ASN A 77 -12.63 -6.60 -1.44
CA ASN A 77 -11.96 -7.73 -2.08
C ASN A 77 -11.06 -8.47 -1.09
N THR A 78 -10.50 -7.75 -0.10
CA THR A 78 -9.48 -8.30 0.81
C THR A 78 -9.87 -8.23 2.30
N ASP A 79 -11.00 -7.59 2.62
CA ASP A 79 -11.42 -7.21 3.98
C ASP A 79 -10.43 -6.29 4.72
N GLU A 80 -9.44 -5.73 4.01
CA GLU A 80 -8.47 -4.79 4.56
C GLU A 80 -9.15 -3.49 5.02
N ILE A 81 -8.69 -2.94 6.15
CA ILE A 81 -9.11 -1.62 6.64
C ILE A 81 -8.00 -0.62 6.36
N ILE A 82 -8.30 0.39 5.56
CA ILE A 82 -7.38 1.47 5.23
C ILE A 82 -7.75 2.70 6.04
N ILE A 83 -6.86 3.14 6.93
CA ILE A 83 -7.04 4.38 7.69
C ILE A 83 -6.22 5.49 7.04
N ALA A 84 -6.90 6.42 6.39
CA ALA A 84 -6.32 7.59 5.77
C ALA A 84 -6.42 8.81 6.68
N TYR A 85 -5.30 9.50 6.93
CA TYR A 85 -5.30 10.78 7.65
C TYR A 85 -5.16 11.94 6.67
N THR A 86 -5.91 13.01 6.91
CA THR A 86 -5.93 14.19 6.04
C THR A 86 -4.72 15.07 6.31
N GLY A 87 -4.12 15.64 5.27
CA GLY A 87 -3.13 16.71 5.42
C GLY A 87 -3.80 18.07 5.62
N THR A 88 -3.03 19.15 5.50
CA THR A 88 -3.59 20.51 5.61
C THR A 88 -4.59 20.75 4.49
N ASN A 89 -5.84 20.98 4.85
CA ASN A 89 -6.92 21.25 3.90
C ASN A 89 -7.26 22.74 3.90
N LEU A 90 -6.75 23.44 2.88
CA LEU A 90 -6.89 24.90 2.74
C LEU A 90 -8.25 25.34 2.16
N ASN A 91 -9.16 24.39 1.89
CA ASN A 91 -10.49 24.69 1.37
C ASN A 91 -11.55 24.81 2.49
N ALA A 92 -11.14 24.75 3.76
CA ALA A 92 -11.98 25.02 4.91
C ALA A 92 -12.08 26.55 5.12
N ASP A 93 -13.14 27.15 4.58
CA ASP A 93 -13.58 28.56 4.71
C ASP A 93 -12.84 29.64 3.88
N PRO A 94 -13.48 30.26 2.86
CA PRO A 94 -12.90 31.34 2.07
C PRO A 94 -13.15 32.76 2.61
N VAL A 95 -13.91 32.95 3.70
CA VAL A 95 -14.37 34.31 4.10
C VAL A 95 -13.61 34.93 5.28
N GLN A 96 -12.83 34.19 6.07
CA GLN A 96 -11.87 34.78 7.00
C GLN A 96 -10.58 33.94 7.11
N ASP A 97 -9.43 34.62 7.05
CA ASP A 97 -8.12 34.15 7.52
C ASP A 97 -7.36 33.00 6.81
N VAL A 98 -7.37 33.00 5.47
CA VAL A 98 -6.61 32.10 4.57
C VAL A 98 -5.09 32.03 4.81
N LYS A 99 -4.49 32.93 5.60
CA LYS A 99 -3.05 32.87 5.95
C LYS A 99 -2.75 32.60 7.41
N THR A 100 -3.72 32.76 8.30
CA THR A 100 -3.50 32.75 9.76
C THR A 100 -4.01 31.43 10.34
N ASP A 101 -5.19 30.96 9.91
CA ASP A 101 -5.87 29.79 10.51
C ASP A 101 -5.24 28.43 10.17
N ALA A 102 -4.70 28.23 8.96
CA ALA A 102 -4.10 26.94 8.60
C ALA A 102 -2.83 26.61 9.40
N VAL A 103 -2.12 27.66 9.85
CA VAL A 103 -0.97 27.55 10.76
C VAL A 103 -1.47 27.50 12.20
N ASP A 104 -2.47 28.29 12.58
CA ASP A 104 -2.98 28.36 13.96
C ASP A 104 -3.76 27.10 14.40
N ILE A 105 -4.50 26.43 13.51
CA ILE A 105 -5.16 25.14 13.76
C ILE A 105 -4.14 24.03 14.09
N LEU A 106 -2.96 24.09 13.47
CA LEU A 106 -1.86 23.16 13.77
C LEU A 106 -1.04 23.57 15.00
N VAL A 107 -1.02 24.87 15.33
CA VAL A 107 -0.24 25.46 16.44
C VAL A 107 -1.01 25.41 17.79
N GLY A 108 -2.25 24.92 17.81
CA GLY A 108 -3.04 24.66 19.02
C GLY A 108 -2.34 23.74 20.02
N THR A 109 -1.60 24.36 20.94
CA THR A 109 -1.07 23.89 22.25
C THR A 109 -1.39 22.44 22.69
N GLY A 110 -0.80 21.41 22.08
CA GLY A 110 -0.93 20.01 22.56
C GLY A 110 -0.85 18.94 21.47
N SER A 111 -0.71 17.67 21.85
CA SER A 111 -0.48 16.53 20.93
C SER A 111 -1.61 16.35 19.90
N HIS A 112 -1.40 16.75 18.64
CA HIS A 112 -2.35 16.55 17.53
C HIS A 112 -2.49 15.07 17.10
N TYR A 113 -1.69 14.17 17.67
CA TYR A 113 -1.75 12.74 17.36
C TYR A 113 -2.78 11.96 18.17
N GLU A 114 -3.27 12.50 19.29
CA GLU A 114 -4.07 11.72 20.25
C GLU A 114 -5.39 11.23 19.63
N ALA A 115 -6.11 12.10 18.92
CA ALA A 115 -7.34 11.71 18.21
C ALA A 115 -7.08 10.63 17.14
N ALA A 116 -5.94 10.72 16.43
CA ALA A 116 -5.53 9.70 15.46
C ALA A 116 -5.19 8.36 16.13
N TYR A 117 -4.52 8.36 17.28
CA TYR A 117 -4.26 7.16 18.07
C TYR A 117 -5.54 6.48 18.53
N GLN A 118 -6.51 7.26 19.02
CA GLN A 118 -7.80 6.74 19.47
C GLN A 118 -8.62 6.17 18.30
N PHE A 119 -8.55 6.81 17.13
CA PHE A 119 -9.21 6.29 15.94
C PHE A 119 -8.59 4.98 15.45
N TYR A 120 -7.26 4.86 15.47
CA TYR A 120 -6.59 3.60 15.21
C TYR A 120 -7.04 2.51 16.19
N ASP A 121 -7.02 2.79 17.51
CA ASP A 121 -7.43 1.81 18.52
C ASP A 121 -8.88 1.36 18.33
N LYS A 122 -9.78 2.29 17.97
CA LYS A 122 -11.18 2.00 17.65
C LYS A 122 -11.31 1.04 16.47
N MET A 123 -10.56 1.27 15.39
CA MET A 123 -10.58 0.39 14.22
C MET A 123 -9.91 -0.95 14.50
N ALA A 124 -8.75 -0.96 15.17
CA ALA A 124 -8.00 -2.16 15.52
C ALA A 124 -8.80 -3.08 16.45
N LYS A 125 -9.53 -2.50 17.43
CA LYS A 125 -10.43 -3.26 18.30
C LYS A 125 -11.57 -3.92 17.53
N LYS A 126 -12.06 -3.29 16.44
CA LYS A 126 -13.20 -3.77 15.68
C LYS A 126 -12.83 -4.78 14.59
N TYR A 127 -11.68 -4.58 13.93
CA TYR A 127 -11.30 -5.32 12.72
C TYR A 127 -9.99 -6.13 12.88
N GLY A 128 -9.30 -6.00 14.02
CA GLY A 128 -7.95 -6.53 14.23
C GLY A 128 -6.87 -5.56 13.77
N SER A 129 -5.76 -5.48 14.49
CA SER A 129 -4.61 -4.64 14.10
C SER A 129 -3.95 -5.08 12.80
N ASP A 130 -3.96 -6.38 12.52
CA ASP A 130 -3.23 -6.99 11.41
C ASP A 130 -3.93 -6.78 10.06
N THR A 131 -5.20 -6.36 10.09
CA THR A 131 -5.99 -6.02 8.89
C THR A 131 -5.86 -4.55 8.50
N ILE A 132 -5.17 -3.73 9.32
CA ILE A 132 -5.09 -2.29 9.11
C ILE A 132 -3.86 -1.92 8.31
N THR A 133 -4.08 -1.11 7.27
CA THR A 133 -3.04 -0.34 6.58
C THR A 133 -3.27 1.15 6.81
N LEU A 134 -2.22 1.84 7.25
CA LEU A 134 -2.26 3.29 7.45
C LEU A 134 -1.86 4.01 6.16
N THR A 135 -2.49 5.15 5.90
CA THR A 135 -2.12 6.02 4.79
C THR A 135 -2.39 7.48 5.07
N GLY A 136 -1.89 8.34 4.20
CA GLY A 136 -2.04 9.78 4.33
C GLY A 136 -1.10 10.54 3.41
N HIS A 137 -1.48 11.78 3.13
CA HIS A 137 -0.75 12.68 2.25
C HIS A 137 -0.24 13.90 3.03
N SER A 138 0.93 14.43 2.67
CA SER A 138 1.49 15.65 3.29
C SER A 138 1.55 15.52 4.82
N LEU A 139 0.95 16.43 5.59
CA LEU A 139 0.84 16.33 7.04
C LEU A 139 0.09 15.05 7.49
N GLY A 140 -0.92 14.59 6.75
CA GLY A 140 -1.60 13.33 7.04
C GLY A 140 -0.66 12.13 6.93
N GLY A 141 0.33 12.21 6.04
CA GLY A 141 1.41 11.24 5.96
C GLY A 141 2.35 11.26 7.18
N ASN A 142 2.57 12.42 7.81
CA ASN A 142 3.27 12.50 9.11
C ASN A 142 2.44 11.84 10.22
N VAL A 143 1.14 12.15 10.32
CA VAL A 143 0.23 11.54 11.30
C VAL A 143 0.21 10.03 11.14
N ALA A 144 0.07 9.52 9.91
CA ALA A 144 0.12 8.08 9.62
C ALA A 144 1.42 7.42 10.10
N GLN A 145 2.59 8.02 9.82
CA GLN A 145 3.89 7.52 10.29
C GLN A 145 3.98 7.55 11.82
N ARG A 146 3.46 8.59 12.47
CA ARG A 146 3.48 8.70 13.93
C ARG A 146 2.59 7.65 14.59
N VAL A 147 1.39 7.42 14.05
CA VAL A 147 0.48 6.33 14.47
C VAL A 147 1.15 4.98 14.25
N ALA A 148 1.81 4.76 13.11
CA ALA A 148 2.54 3.52 12.83
C ALA A 148 3.56 3.20 13.93
N LEU A 149 4.38 4.18 14.31
CA LEU A 149 5.33 4.04 15.41
C LEU A 149 4.64 3.75 16.74
N LYS A 150 3.67 4.59 17.12
CA LYS A 150 3.06 4.53 18.45
C LYS A 150 2.29 3.22 18.67
N LYS A 151 1.68 2.71 17.61
CA LYS A 151 0.78 1.55 17.64
C LYS A 151 1.39 0.28 17.06
N ASN A 152 2.65 0.35 16.63
CA ASN A 152 3.34 -0.73 15.92
C ASN A 152 2.50 -1.29 14.76
N ALA A 153 1.92 -0.42 13.94
CA ALA A 153 1.11 -0.84 12.80
C ALA A 153 1.99 -1.55 11.76
N GLN A 154 1.55 -2.71 11.27
CA GLN A 154 2.38 -3.57 10.43
C GLN A 154 2.53 -3.07 8.98
N SER A 155 1.57 -2.26 8.51
CA SER A 155 1.53 -1.76 7.12
C SER A 155 1.21 -0.27 7.08
N THR A 156 2.04 0.51 6.39
CA THR A 156 1.84 1.95 6.19
C THR A 156 2.37 2.37 4.83
N VAL A 157 1.56 3.10 4.08
CA VAL A 157 1.92 3.69 2.78
C VAL A 157 1.54 5.16 2.78
N VAL A 158 2.50 6.07 2.61
CA VAL A 158 2.24 7.52 2.67
C VAL A 158 2.74 8.24 1.42
N TYR A 159 2.06 9.32 1.04
CA TYR A 159 2.27 10.02 -0.23
C TYR A 159 2.72 11.46 -0.01
N ASN A 160 3.83 11.88 -0.63
CA ASN A 160 4.41 13.23 -0.46
C ASN A 160 4.42 13.67 1.01
N ALA A 161 4.75 12.73 1.89
CA ALA A 161 4.53 12.87 3.32
C ALA A 161 5.49 13.90 3.92
N ALA A 162 4.98 14.71 4.84
CA ALA A 162 5.83 15.49 5.73
C ALA A 162 6.73 14.56 6.57
N PRO A 163 7.95 14.98 6.92
CA PRO A 163 8.86 14.20 7.76
C PRO A 163 8.29 13.99 9.15
N LEU A 164 8.81 13.01 9.89
CA LEU A 164 8.50 12.85 11.31
C LEU A 164 8.95 14.06 12.12
N TYR A 165 10.16 14.57 11.81
CA TYR A 165 10.72 15.80 12.35
C TYR A 165 11.91 16.28 11.50
N VAL A 166 12.35 17.53 11.70
CA VAL A 166 13.63 18.04 11.19
C VAL A 166 14.56 18.34 12.38
N PRO A 167 15.79 17.81 12.43
CA PRO A 167 16.66 17.96 13.60
C PRO A 167 17.21 19.38 13.76
N LEU A 168 17.35 20.12 12.65
CA LEU A 168 17.86 21.49 12.65
C LEU A 168 16.74 22.45 12.26
N VAL A 169 16.26 23.22 13.23
CA VAL A 169 15.34 24.34 12.99
C VAL A 169 16.14 25.63 12.96
N THR A 170 16.19 26.29 11.80
CA THR A 170 16.83 27.61 11.68
C THR A 170 15.82 28.75 11.81
N GLN A 171 16.29 29.95 12.16
CA GLN A 171 15.42 31.13 12.23
C GLN A 171 14.80 31.49 10.86
N ALA A 172 15.52 31.22 9.75
CA ALA A 172 14.99 31.40 8.41
C ALA A 172 13.82 30.45 8.10
N MET A 173 13.84 29.22 8.65
CA MET A 173 12.74 28.27 8.49
C MET A 173 11.49 28.70 9.27
N LYS A 174 11.65 29.27 10.48
CA LYS A 174 10.54 29.83 11.25
C LYS A 174 9.88 31.03 10.56
N ALA A 175 10.64 31.77 9.75
CA ALA A 175 10.16 32.92 9.01
C ALA A 175 9.49 32.56 7.67
N ASN A 176 9.61 31.31 7.20
CA ASN A 176 8.96 30.85 5.97
C ASN A 176 7.67 30.08 6.32
N PRO A 177 6.48 30.62 5.99
CA PRO A 177 5.20 29.98 6.32
C PRO A 177 5.06 28.55 5.80
N ALA A 178 5.66 28.22 4.65
CA ALA A 178 5.63 26.86 4.10
C ALA A 178 6.50 25.86 4.89
N LEU A 179 7.50 26.36 5.64
CA LEU A 179 8.40 25.55 6.47
C LEU A 179 8.04 25.61 7.96
N THR A 180 7.17 26.54 8.39
CA THR A 180 6.64 26.60 9.76
C THR A 180 6.01 25.27 10.18
N LEU A 181 5.30 24.61 9.27
CA LEU A 181 4.78 23.25 9.43
C LEU A 181 5.85 22.24 9.87
N LEU A 182 7.07 22.32 9.33
CA LEU A 182 8.16 21.41 9.69
C LEU A 182 8.74 21.71 11.08
N VAL A 183 8.69 22.97 11.50
CA VAL A 183 9.20 23.40 12.81
C VAL A 183 8.33 22.85 13.94
N THR A 184 7.00 22.86 13.78
CA THR A 184 6.07 22.38 14.81
C THR A 184 6.20 20.89 15.08
N LEU A 185 6.66 20.11 14.09
CA LEU A 185 6.94 18.67 14.23
C LEU A 185 8.20 18.37 15.08
N SER A 186 9.04 19.37 15.33
CA SER A 186 10.41 19.19 15.82
C SER A 186 10.60 19.57 17.29
N THR A 187 9.61 19.29 18.14
CA THR A 187 9.70 19.49 19.59
C THR A 187 10.54 18.40 20.26
N THR A 188 11.21 18.73 21.37
CA THR A 188 12.07 17.78 22.10
C THR A 188 11.29 16.55 22.56
N ASP A 189 10.08 16.73 23.08
CA ASP A 189 9.24 15.63 23.56
C ASP A 189 8.83 14.70 22.41
N ASN A 190 8.37 15.24 21.28
CA ASN A 190 8.01 14.42 20.12
C ASN A 190 9.21 13.64 19.58
N ILE A 191 10.39 14.27 19.48
CA ILE A 191 11.62 13.61 19.03
C ILE A 191 12.00 12.46 19.98
N ASN A 192 11.88 12.65 21.29
CA ASN A 192 12.18 11.61 22.27
C ASN A 192 11.20 10.44 22.16
N ASP A 193 9.90 10.72 22.05
CA ASP A 193 8.89 9.69 21.87
C ASP A 193 9.11 8.90 20.57
N ILE A 194 9.41 9.59 19.47
CA ILE A 194 9.73 8.95 18.18
C ILE A 194 10.95 8.04 18.32
N LYS A 195 12.02 8.50 18.98
CA LYS A 195 13.22 7.68 19.23
C LYS A 195 12.90 6.46 20.09
N GLN A 196 11.96 6.57 21.04
CA GLN A 196 11.56 5.46 21.88
C GLN A 196 10.69 4.45 21.13
N ASP A 197 9.64 4.91 20.46
CA ASP A 197 8.72 4.06 19.69
C ASP A 197 9.46 3.31 18.56
N ARG A 198 10.48 3.95 17.94
CA ARG A 198 11.34 3.32 16.91
C ARG A 198 12.11 2.09 17.42
N LYS A 199 12.37 1.95 18.71
CA LYS A 199 13.14 0.80 19.24
C LYS A 199 12.36 -0.50 19.17
N THR A 200 11.04 -0.42 19.21
CA THR A 200 10.13 -1.58 19.23
C THR A 200 9.33 -1.73 17.94
N PHE A 201 9.51 -0.81 16.98
CA PHE A 201 8.76 -0.81 15.74
C PHE A 201 9.20 -1.95 14.81
N THR A 202 8.26 -2.79 14.39
CA THR A 202 8.48 -3.93 13.48
C THR A 202 7.72 -3.81 12.16
N GLY A 203 6.92 -2.76 11.98
CA GLY A 203 6.08 -2.57 10.80
C GLY A 203 6.87 -2.13 9.55
N LYS A 204 6.23 -2.27 8.39
CA LYS A 204 6.75 -1.81 7.09
C LYS A 204 6.11 -0.46 6.74
N VAL A 205 6.95 0.53 6.44
CA VAL A 205 6.52 1.84 5.94
C VAL A 205 7.13 2.09 4.56
N ILE A 206 6.26 2.34 3.58
CA ILE A 206 6.66 2.79 2.24
C ILE A 206 6.23 4.25 2.10
N ARG A 207 7.18 5.11 1.74
CA ARG A 207 6.94 6.52 1.46
C ARG A 207 7.07 6.73 -0.04
N ILE A 208 5.96 7.05 -0.68
CA ILE A 208 5.88 7.33 -2.11
C ILE A 208 5.94 8.84 -2.28
N ARG A 209 6.90 9.30 -3.07
CA ARG A 209 7.15 10.73 -3.30
C ARG A 209 7.16 11.01 -4.79
N THR A 210 6.55 12.11 -5.21
CA THR A 210 6.75 12.63 -6.56
C THR A 210 8.11 13.30 -6.70
N GLU A 211 8.73 13.18 -7.86
CA GLU A 211 10.05 13.75 -8.14
C GLU A 211 10.05 15.26 -7.89
N GLY A 212 9.01 15.95 -8.38
CA GLY A 212 8.82 17.38 -8.27
C GLY A 212 8.33 17.91 -6.93
N ASP A 213 8.27 17.10 -5.86
CA ASP A 213 7.71 17.54 -4.57
C ASP A 213 8.57 18.62 -3.85
N PRO A 214 8.11 19.88 -3.76
CA PRO A 214 8.88 20.95 -3.11
C PRO A 214 8.98 20.80 -1.59
N LEU A 215 8.00 20.15 -0.93
CA LEU A 215 8.00 19.98 0.53
C LEU A 215 9.15 19.07 0.95
N ASN A 216 9.21 17.87 0.39
CA ASN A 216 10.25 16.91 0.67
C ASN A 216 11.62 17.40 0.19
N ALA A 217 11.72 18.11 -0.94
CA ALA A 217 12.98 18.71 -1.39
C ALA A 217 13.53 19.73 -0.37
N ALA A 218 12.67 20.57 0.21
CA ALA A 218 13.08 21.51 1.24
C ALA A 218 13.43 20.81 2.57
N ALA A 219 12.60 19.85 2.98
CA ALA A 219 12.80 19.08 4.21
C ALA A 219 14.11 18.26 4.18
N ASN A 220 14.40 17.59 3.05
CA ASN A 220 15.61 16.78 2.88
C ASN A 220 16.88 17.63 2.99
N ARG A 221 16.90 18.84 2.42
CA ARG A 221 18.01 19.80 2.59
C ARG A 221 18.23 20.22 4.05
N ALA A 222 17.20 20.15 4.88
CA ALA A 222 17.28 20.45 6.31
C ALA A 222 17.57 19.23 7.20
N GLY A 223 17.92 18.08 6.60
CA GLY A 223 18.25 16.85 7.33
C GLY A 223 17.02 16.15 7.91
N ALA A 224 15.87 16.26 7.25
CA ALA A 224 14.62 15.65 7.68
C ALA A 224 14.74 14.15 8.01
N VAL A 225 14.02 13.74 9.06
CA VAL A 225 13.96 12.35 9.51
C VAL A 225 12.61 11.77 9.14
N TYR A 226 12.66 10.61 8.47
CA TYR A 226 11.50 9.86 8.03
C TYR A 226 11.52 8.42 8.57
N LEU A 227 10.42 7.70 8.37
CA LEU A 227 10.30 6.27 8.66
C LEU A 227 10.26 5.44 7.38
N GLY A 228 10.93 4.28 7.38
CA GLY A 228 10.82 3.30 6.30
C GLY A 228 11.50 3.69 4.99
N GLU A 229 11.11 2.99 3.92
CA GLU A 229 11.71 3.06 2.58
C GLU A 229 11.12 4.21 1.77
N GLU A 230 11.96 4.96 1.04
CA GLU A 230 11.51 5.98 0.08
C GLU A 230 11.48 5.43 -1.35
N ILE A 231 10.38 5.69 -2.02
CA ILE A 231 10.22 5.43 -3.44
C ILE A 231 9.82 6.72 -4.12
N ILE A 232 10.57 7.09 -5.15
CA ILE A 232 10.32 8.28 -5.96
C ILE A 232 9.61 7.78 -7.21
N LEU A 233 8.52 8.45 -7.57
CA LEU A 233 7.80 8.22 -8.80
C LEU A 233 8.51 8.96 -9.92
N ASP A 234 8.98 8.23 -10.94
CA ASP A 234 9.69 8.82 -12.09
C ASP A 234 8.70 9.67 -12.93
N ASP A 235 9.18 10.76 -13.52
CA ASP A 235 8.40 11.65 -14.40
C ASP A 235 7.10 12.17 -13.77
N SER A 236 7.13 12.45 -12.46
CA SER A 236 5.94 12.77 -11.67
C SER A 236 5.87 14.24 -11.22
N GLY A 237 4.64 14.68 -10.92
CA GLY A 237 4.31 16.09 -10.68
C GLY A 237 4.71 16.65 -9.31
N GLY A 238 3.95 17.66 -8.86
CA GLY A 238 4.23 18.40 -7.64
C GLY A 238 3.72 17.72 -6.37
N HIS A 239 3.36 18.52 -5.38
CA HIS A 239 3.04 18.03 -4.03
C HIS A 239 1.69 17.29 -3.95
N LYS A 240 0.70 17.57 -4.80
CA LYS A 240 -0.69 17.21 -4.52
C LYS A 240 -0.98 15.74 -4.83
N MET A 241 -1.94 15.14 -4.12
CA MET A 241 -2.48 13.82 -4.49
C MET A 241 -3.05 13.76 -5.90
N GLY A 242 -3.59 14.87 -6.41
CA GLY A 242 -4.04 14.97 -7.80
C GLY A 242 -2.91 14.75 -8.82
N ASP A 243 -1.66 15.10 -8.48
CA ASP A 243 -0.48 14.88 -9.33
C ASP A 243 -0.11 13.39 -9.42
N ILE A 244 -0.69 12.55 -8.55
CA ILE A 244 -0.47 11.11 -8.48
C ILE A 244 -1.69 10.36 -9.02
N VAL A 245 -2.87 10.57 -8.42
CA VAL A 245 -4.07 9.76 -8.68
C VAL A 245 -4.67 10.03 -10.05
N ALA A 246 -4.50 11.25 -10.58
CA ALA A 246 -4.98 11.60 -11.91
C ALA A 246 -4.04 11.10 -13.04
N ASP A 247 -2.80 10.71 -12.72
CA ASP A 247 -1.84 10.23 -13.69
C ASP A 247 -1.83 8.68 -13.74
N PRO A 248 -2.30 8.08 -14.86
CA PRO A 248 -2.34 6.63 -15.00
C PRO A 248 -0.98 5.93 -14.91
N GLU A 249 0.11 6.57 -15.36
CA GLU A 249 1.44 5.96 -15.30
C GLU A 249 1.96 5.97 -13.87
N GLN A 250 1.69 7.03 -13.11
CA GLN A 250 2.03 7.08 -11.68
C GLN A 250 1.25 6.05 -10.86
N MET A 251 -0.05 5.92 -11.15
CA MET A 251 -0.84 4.87 -10.52
C MET A 251 -0.34 3.46 -10.89
N LYS A 252 0.17 3.25 -12.09
CA LYS A 252 0.78 1.97 -12.50
C LYS A 252 2.12 1.73 -11.79
N GLN A 253 2.95 2.75 -11.61
CA GLN A 253 4.17 2.64 -10.79
C GLN A 253 3.80 2.23 -9.35
N ILE A 254 2.83 2.93 -8.73
CA ILE A 254 2.31 2.60 -7.38
C ILE A 254 1.81 1.16 -7.30
N GLN A 255 1.04 0.73 -8.30
CA GLN A 255 0.52 -0.64 -8.37
C GLN A 255 1.66 -1.65 -8.30
N VAL A 256 2.71 -1.49 -9.10
CA VAL A 256 3.84 -2.42 -9.10
C VAL A 256 4.61 -2.37 -7.78
N ILE A 257 4.84 -1.17 -7.24
CA ILE A 257 5.54 -0.96 -5.97
C ILE A 257 4.83 -1.66 -4.80
N LEU A 258 3.51 -1.48 -4.69
CA LEU A 258 2.73 -1.98 -3.55
C LEU A 258 2.22 -3.41 -3.76
N SER A 259 2.37 -3.94 -4.97
CA SER A 259 1.94 -5.30 -5.31
C SER A 259 2.60 -6.37 -4.44
N GLU A 260 3.85 -6.18 -4.00
CA GLU A 260 4.55 -7.10 -3.08
C GLU A 260 3.82 -7.23 -1.74
N GLN A 261 3.43 -6.11 -1.11
CA GLN A 261 2.74 -6.16 0.19
C GLN A 261 1.36 -6.83 0.05
N ALA A 262 0.63 -6.47 -1.00
CA ALA A 262 -0.67 -7.07 -1.30
C ALA A 262 -0.51 -8.58 -1.60
N SER A 263 0.57 -8.96 -2.28
CA SER A 263 0.89 -10.35 -2.62
C SER A 263 1.16 -11.20 -1.39
N VAL A 264 1.95 -10.72 -0.44
CA VAL A 264 2.21 -11.43 0.82
C VAL A 264 0.90 -11.72 1.57
N LYS A 265 -0.02 -10.74 1.65
CA LYS A 265 -1.33 -10.92 2.28
C LYS A 265 -2.18 -11.96 1.54
N ARG A 266 -2.20 -11.91 0.20
CA ARG A 266 -2.93 -12.89 -0.63
C ARG A 266 -2.39 -14.30 -0.47
N VAL A 267 -1.06 -14.47 -0.50
CA VAL A 267 -0.42 -15.77 -0.22
C VAL A 267 -0.82 -16.31 1.15
N GLN A 268 -0.81 -15.48 2.20
CA GLN A 268 -1.25 -15.92 3.53
C GLN A 268 -2.73 -16.31 3.57
N ALA A 269 -3.60 -15.58 2.87
CA ALA A 269 -5.02 -15.89 2.76
C ALA A 269 -5.23 -17.23 2.02
N THR A 270 -4.54 -17.44 0.90
CA THR A 270 -4.55 -18.70 0.14
C THR A 270 -4.11 -19.87 1.03
N LEU A 271 -3.01 -19.73 1.77
CA LEU A 271 -2.53 -20.79 2.66
C LEU A 271 -3.54 -21.13 3.77
N LYS A 272 -4.22 -20.13 4.34
CA LYS A 272 -5.30 -20.35 5.31
C LYS A 272 -6.51 -21.04 4.69
N ALA A 273 -6.88 -20.68 3.46
CA ALA A 273 -7.98 -21.31 2.74
C ALA A 273 -7.69 -22.80 2.48
N VAL A 274 -6.48 -23.12 1.98
CA VAL A 274 -6.03 -24.49 1.77
C VAL A 274 -6.02 -25.28 3.08
N ASP A 275 -5.46 -24.73 4.16
CA ASP A 275 -5.45 -25.40 5.48
C ASP A 275 -6.88 -25.68 5.98
N SER A 276 -7.80 -24.73 5.80
CA SER A 276 -9.22 -24.90 6.17
C SER A 276 -9.90 -26.00 5.35
N GLN A 277 -9.69 -26.02 4.03
CA GLN A 277 -10.21 -27.08 3.16
C GLN A 277 -9.64 -28.45 3.56
N MET A 278 -8.33 -28.55 3.77
CA MET A 278 -7.69 -29.80 4.20
C MET A 278 -8.19 -30.30 5.57
N LYS A 279 -8.50 -29.39 6.51
CA LYS A 279 -9.15 -29.76 7.78
C LYS A 279 -10.58 -30.26 7.57
N SER A 280 -11.33 -29.66 6.65
CA SER A 280 -12.66 -30.13 6.28
C SER A 280 -12.61 -31.55 5.72
N VAL A 281 -11.70 -31.80 4.77
CA VAL A 281 -11.51 -33.13 4.19
C VAL A 281 -11.17 -34.17 5.25
N LYS A 282 -10.21 -33.89 6.15
CA LYS A 282 -9.89 -34.78 7.28
C LYS A 282 -11.07 -35.05 8.21
N THR A 283 -11.99 -34.09 8.35
CA THR A 283 -13.19 -34.26 9.16
C THR A 283 -14.20 -35.18 8.45
N MET A 284 -14.36 -35.01 7.14
CA MET A 284 -15.19 -35.89 6.31
C MET A 284 -14.66 -37.32 6.32
N GLU A 285 -13.36 -37.51 6.13
CA GLU A 285 -12.69 -38.81 6.20
C GLU A 285 -13.02 -39.54 7.53
N LYS A 286 -12.89 -38.84 8.66
CA LYS A 286 -13.24 -39.40 9.99
C LYS A 286 -14.71 -39.76 10.13
N LYS A 287 -15.61 -38.98 9.53
CA LYS A 287 -17.06 -39.21 9.59
C LYS A 287 -17.46 -40.46 8.80
N TYR A 288 -16.85 -40.67 7.64
CA TYR A 288 -17.12 -41.84 6.80
C TYR A 288 -16.39 -43.10 7.30
N ALA A 289 -15.29 -42.95 8.04
CA ALA A 289 -14.52 -44.07 8.56
C ALA A 289 -15.25 -44.99 9.57
N SER A 290 -16.40 -44.59 10.13
CA SER A 290 -17.15 -45.45 11.08
C SER A 290 -17.73 -46.73 10.46
N GLY A 291 -17.79 -46.81 9.12
CA GLY A 291 -18.19 -48.02 8.36
C GLY A 291 -17.18 -48.45 7.28
N GLY A 292 -16.05 -47.75 7.14
CA GLY A 292 -15.16 -47.84 5.97
C GLY A 292 -15.63 -46.93 4.82
N LEU A 293 -14.68 -46.29 4.13
CA LEU A 293 -14.98 -45.45 2.97
C LEU A 293 -15.43 -46.30 1.77
N THR A 294 -16.52 -45.89 1.11
CA THR A 294 -16.89 -46.40 -0.21
C THR A 294 -15.92 -45.86 -1.29
N GLY A 295 -15.90 -46.51 -2.46
CA GLY A 295 -15.07 -46.04 -3.59
C GLY A 295 -15.42 -44.61 -4.01
N SER A 296 -16.71 -44.27 -4.07
CA SER A 296 -17.16 -42.92 -4.44
C SER A 296 -16.82 -41.88 -3.37
N GLU A 297 -16.84 -42.24 -2.07
CA GLU A 297 -16.37 -41.35 -1.01
C GLU A 297 -14.85 -41.13 -1.06
N GLN A 298 -14.05 -42.14 -1.42
CA GLN A 298 -12.61 -41.96 -1.66
C GLN A 298 -12.35 -41.01 -2.84
N ILE A 299 -13.02 -41.25 -3.96
CA ILE A 299 -12.93 -40.40 -5.16
C ILE A 299 -13.27 -38.95 -4.83
N PHE A 300 -14.34 -38.72 -4.06
CA PHE A 300 -14.73 -37.38 -3.65
C PHE A 300 -13.67 -36.71 -2.75
N LEU A 301 -13.16 -37.41 -1.74
CA LEU A 301 -12.15 -36.86 -0.84
C LEU A 301 -10.84 -36.55 -1.58
N ASP A 302 -10.41 -37.43 -2.48
CA ASP A 302 -9.21 -37.22 -3.31
C ASP A 302 -9.38 -36.03 -4.25
N ALA A 303 -10.56 -35.87 -4.87
CA ALA A 303 -10.89 -34.73 -5.71
C ALA A 303 -10.85 -33.40 -4.93
N GLU A 304 -11.43 -33.36 -3.73
CA GLU A 304 -11.41 -32.17 -2.88
C GLU A 304 -9.98 -31.79 -2.43
N GLN A 305 -9.13 -32.77 -2.08
CA GLN A 305 -7.73 -32.50 -1.75
C GLN A 305 -6.94 -32.01 -2.97
N ALA A 306 -7.10 -32.68 -4.11
CA ALA A 306 -6.39 -32.35 -5.33
C ALA A 306 -6.75 -30.93 -5.81
N ALA A 307 -8.04 -30.58 -5.78
CA ALA A 307 -8.52 -29.23 -6.12
C ALA A 307 -7.98 -28.16 -5.15
N ALA A 308 -8.03 -28.41 -3.84
CA ALA A 308 -7.53 -27.46 -2.84
C ALA A 308 -6.03 -27.18 -3.03
N VAL A 309 -5.23 -28.23 -3.23
CA VAL A 309 -3.77 -28.09 -3.39
C VAL A 309 -3.42 -27.47 -4.74
N SER A 310 -4.06 -27.86 -5.84
CA SER A 310 -3.76 -27.32 -7.17
C SER A 310 -4.10 -25.83 -7.28
N GLN A 311 -5.30 -25.42 -6.84
CA GLN A 311 -5.72 -24.01 -6.79
C GLN A 311 -4.79 -23.17 -5.92
N GLY A 312 -4.38 -23.72 -4.76
CA GLY A 312 -3.43 -23.08 -3.86
C GLY A 312 -2.07 -22.83 -4.51
N LEU A 313 -1.52 -23.84 -5.20
CA LEU A 313 -0.24 -23.74 -5.91
C LEU A 313 -0.29 -22.72 -7.05
N THR A 314 -1.35 -22.75 -7.88
CA THR A 314 -1.55 -21.77 -8.95
C THR A 314 -1.63 -20.35 -8.39
N SER A 315 -2.40 -20.16 -7.32
CA SER A 315 -2.52 -18.84 -6.69
C SER A 315 -1.17 -18.34 -6.17
N VAL A 316 -0.42 -19.18 -5.44
CA VAL A 316 0.89 -18.79 -4.88
C VAL A 316 1.93 -18.52 -5.98
N SER A 317 1.93 -19.29 -7.07
CA SER A 317 2.86 -19.10 -8.18
C SER A 317 2.59 -17.80 -8.94
N GLN A 318 1.32 -17.47 -9.20
CA GLN A 318 0.93 -16.17 -9.77
C GLN A 318 1.34 -14.99 -8.87
N GLU A 319 1.17 -15.14 -7.56
CA GLU A 319 1.65 -14.14 -6.59
C GLU A 319 3.18 -14.00 -6.58
N ALA A 320 3.93 -15.07 -6.81
CA ALA A 320 5.39 -15.01 -6.93
C ALA A 320 5.85 -14.20 -8.15
N VAL A 321 5.14 -14.30 -9.29
CA VAL A 321 5.39 -13.45 -10.47
C VAL A 321 5.23 -11.97 -10.13
N ILE A 322 4.18 -11.63 -9.37
CA ILE A 322 3.92 -10.26 -8.91
C ILE A 322 5.06 -9.76 -8.02
N GLN A 323 5.52 -10.57 -7.05
CA GLN A 323 6.63 -10.20 -6.17
C GLN A 323 7.92 -9.93 -6.94
N VAL A 324 8.25 -10.79 -7.92
CA VAL A 324 9.45 -10.62 -8.74
C VAL A 324 9.37 -9.38 -9.62
N ALA A 325 8.20 -9.05 -10.16
CA ALA A 325 8.00 -7.79 -10.88
C ALA A 325 8.18 -6.56 -9.99
N SER A 326 7.76 -6.64 -8.72
CA SER A 326 7.99 -5.57 -7.74
C SER A 326 9.48 -5.41 -7.39
N GLU A 327 10.18 -6.52 -7.16
CA GLU A 327 11.63 -6.51 -6.89
C GLU A 327 12.45 -6.04 -8.09
N GLU A 328 12.03 -6.36 -9.31
CA GLU A 328 12.59 -5.80 -10.56
C GLU A 328 12.56 -4.28 -10.52
N VAL A 329 11.42 -3.66 -10.23
CA VAL A 329 11.32 -2.18 -10.15
C VAL A 329 12.28 -1.60 -9.11
N LYS A 330 12.36 -2.22 -7.92
CA LYS A 330 13.27 -1.75 -6.86
C LYS A 330 14.74 -1.88 -7.24
N ALA A 331 15.11 -3.00 -7.86
CA ALA A 331 16.46 -3.26 -8.32
C ALA A 331 16.87 -2.26 -9.41
N LEU A 332 15.98 -1.98 -10.36
CA LEU A 332 16.18 -0.99 -11.41
C LEU A 332 16.32 0.42 -10.85
N LYS A 333 15.50 0.80 -9.86
CA LYS A 333 15.66 2.08 -9.18
C LYS A 333 17.05 2.22 -8.56
N LYS A 334 17.49 1.23 -7.77
CA LYS A 334 18.83 1.27 -7.15
C LYS A 334 19.95 1.34 -8.18
N ALA A 335 19.79 0.67 -9.32
CA ALA A 335 20.75 0.71 -10.42
C ALA A 335 20.79 2.12 -11.07
N LYS A 336 19.64 2.72 -11.35
CA LYS A 336 19.51 4.10 -11.85
C LYS A 336 20.11 5.12 -10.87
N ASP A 337 19.72 5.06 -9.60
CA ASP A 337 20.26 5.92 -8.52
C ASP A 337 21.79 5.79 -8.42
N THR A 338 22.34 4.60 -8.69
CA THR A 338 23.80 4.38 -8.70
C THR A 338 24.45 4.98 -9.94
N TYR A 339 23.80 4.85 -11.10
CA TYR A 339 24.26 5.45 -12.34
C TYR A 339 24.23 6.98 -12.29
N ASP A 340 23.21 7.57 -11.66
CA ASP A 340 23.07 9.03 -11.58
C ASP A 340 24.13 9.69 -10.70
N LYS A 341 24.69 8.97 -9.72
CA LYS A 341 25.86 9.43 -8.95
C LYS A 341 27.11 9.63 -9.79
N LEU A 342 27.16 9.08 -11.01
CA LEU A 342 28.28 9.34 -11.92
C LEU A 342 28.29 10.81 -12.40
N ASN A 343 27.19 11.54 -12.24
CA ASN A 343 27.15 12.98 -12.52
C ASN A 343 27.75 13.82 -11.38
N ASP A 344 28.04 13.24 -10.20
CA ASP A 344 28.61 13.96 -9.07
C ASP A 344 30.13 14.12 -9.24
N VAL A 345 30.58 15.37 -9.43
CA VAL A 345 32.01 15.69 -9.55
C VAL A 345 32.68 15.59 -8.17
N PRO A 346 33.72 14.74 -7.98
CA PRO A 346 34.39 14.62 -6.68
C PRO A 346 35.05 15.93 -6.24
N PHE A 347 35.00 16.23 -4.95
CA PHE A 347 35.55 17.46 -4.38
C PHE A 347 37.04 17.64 -4.72
N GLY A 348 37.40 18.78 -5.30
CA GLY A 348 38.76 19.11 -5.71
C GLY A 348 39.10 18.77 -7.17
N MET A 349 38.18 18.20 -7.93
CA MET A 349 38.32 18.00 -9.38
C MET A 349 37.79 19.21 -10.16
N ILE A 350 38.45 19.56 -11.27
CA ILE A 350 38.05 20.66 -12.20
C ILE A 350 37.33 20.09 -13.43
N LEU A 351 36.74 18.89 -13.31
CA LEU A 351 36.03 18.23 -14.39
C LEU A 351 34.56 18.65 -14.39
N THR A 352 33.97 18.70 -15.58
CA THR A 352 32.52 18.78 -15.77
C THR A 352 31.87 17.43 -15.46
N PRO A 353 30.56 17.39 -15.13
CA PRO A 353 29.83 16.13 -14.97
C PRO A 353 29.98 15.18 -16.17
N ASP A 354 30.02 15.72 -17.39
CA ASP A 354 30.18 14.93 -18.61
C ASP A 354 31.58 14.30 -18.70
N GLU A 355 32.64 15.04 -18.38
CA GLU A 355 34.01 14.51 -18.35
C GLU A 355 34.20 13.43 -17.27
N VAL A 356 33.57 13.60 -16.11
CA VAL A 356 33.56 12.57 -15.05
C VAL A 356 32.84 11.31 -15.53
N LYS A 357 31.69 11.47 -16.17
CA LYS A 357 30.88 10.37 -16.70
C LYS A 357 31.59 9.63 -17.83
N GLU A 358 32.29 10.34 -18.71
CA GLU A 358 33.11 9.76 -19.77
C GLU A 358 34.28 8.97 -19.19
N ALA A 359 34.98 9.49 -18.18
CA ALA A 359 36.04 8.75 -17.49
C ALA A 359 35.53 7.47 -16.81
N TYR A 360 34.35 7.51 -16.20
CA TYR A 360 33.69 6.30 -15.68
C TYR A 360 33.31 5.31 -16.80
N ALA A 361 32.80 5.81 -17.92
CA ALA A 361 32.45 4.99 -19.06
C ALA A 361 33.69 4.29 -19.67
N GLU A 362 34.83 4.98 -19.77
CA GLU A 362 36.12 4.40 -20.19
C GLU A 362 36.59 3.29 -19.23
N ALA A 363 36.33 3.44 -17.93
CA ALA A 363 36.58 2.40 -16.94
C ALA A 363 35.53 1.24 -16.96
N GLY A 364 34.55 1.31 -17.87
CA GLY A 364 33.52 0.29 -18.07
C GLY A 364 32.22 0.53 -17.31
N CYS A 365 32.09 1.63 -16.56
CA CYS A 365 30.86 2.01 -15.82
C CYS A 365 29.87 2.74 -16.74
N THR A 366 29.32 2.01 -17.72
CA THR A 366 28.29 2.51 -18.65
C THR A 366 26.88 2.27 -18.12
N TYR A 367 25.88 2.96 -18.69
CA TYR A 367 24.47 2.70 -18.40
C TYR A 367 24.12 1.23 -18.60
N ASP A 368 24.55 0.62 -19.71
CA ASP A 368 24.27 -0.79 -19.97
C ASP A 368 24.94 -1.72 -18.93
N SER A 369 26.16 -1.38 -18.48
CA SER A 369 26.87 -2.20 -17.49
C SER A 369 26.24 -2.15 -16.09
N ILE A 370 25.61 -1.03 -15.71
CA ILE A 370 25.04 -0.80 -14.38
C ILE A 370 23.54 -1.11 -14.39
N VAL A 371 22.78 -0.51 -15.30
CA VAL A 371 21.32 -0.64 -15.40
C VAL A 371 20.93 -1.79 -16.33
N GLY A 372 21.50 -1.83 -17.55
CA GLY A 372 21.14 -2.85 -18.54
C GLY A 372 21.40 -4.29 -18.09
N ASN A 373 22.48 -4.53 -17.34
CA ASN A 373 22.75 -5.83 -16.73
C ASN A 373 21.70 -6.24 -15.70
N VAL A 374 21.23 -5.29 -14.88
CA VAL A 374 20.16 -5.53 -13.90
C VAL A 374 18.84 -5.79 -14.63
N GLU A 375 18.50 -4.98 -15.64
CA GLU A 375 17.31 -5.19 -16.50
C GLU A 375 17.29 -6.61 -17.09
N ARG A 376 18.38 -7.03 -17.74
CA ARG A 376 18.48 -8.37 -18.32
C ARG A 376 18.35 -9.48 -17.28
N HIS A 377 18.98 -9.32 -16.12
CA HIS A 377 18.91 -10.31 -15.04
C HIS A 377 17.48 -10.43 -14.48
N CYS A 378 16.85 -9.30 -14.19
CA CYS A 378 15.48 -9.23 -13.68
C CYS A 378 14.49 -9.80 -14.70
N SER A 379 14.58 -9.41 -15.96
CA SER A 379 13.72 -9.93 -17.05
C SER A 379 13.83 -11.45 -17.19
N LYS A 380 15.06 -12.00 -17.18
CA LYS A 380 15.26 -13.46 -17.24
C LYS A 380 14.71 -14.18 -16.01
N THR A 381 14.83 -13.56 -14.83
CA THR A 381 14.32 -14.15 -13.58
C THR A 381 12.80 -14.14 -13.58
N LYS A 382 12.18 -13.02 -13.93
CA LYS A 382 10.72 -12.88 -14.08
C LYS A 382 10.13 -13.89 -15.04
N GLN A 383 10.78 -14.12 -16.19
CA GLN A 383 10.33 -15.14 -17.14
C GLN A 383 10.29 -16.53 -16.50
N LYS A 384 11.29 -16.94 -15.72
CA LYS A 384 11.28 -18.24 -15.03
C LYS A 384 10.11 -18.41 -14.06
N PHE A 385 9.74 -17.34 -13.36
CA PHE A 385 8.58 -17.36 -12.46
C PHE A 385 7.28 -17.42 -13.25
N GLN A 386 7.21 -16.73 -14.40
CA GLN A 386 6.07 -16.80 -15.30
C GLN A 386 5.90 -18.23 -15.85
N ASP A 387 6.97 -18.83 -16.36
CA ASP A 387 6.97 -20.20 -16.87
C ASP A 387 6.47 -21.18 -15.79
N LEU A 388 6.94 -21.02 -14.54
CA LEU A 388 6.49 -21.85 -13.41
C LEU A 388 5.01 -21.63 -13.06
N ALA A 389 4.52 -20.39 -13.14
CA ALA A 389 3.12 -20.08 -12.89
C ALA A 389 2.20 -20.66 -13.98
N ASP A 390 2.67 -20.65 -15.23
CA ASP A 390 1.98 -21.25 -16.37
C ASP A 390 1.92 -22.78 -16.21
N ASP A 391 3.03 -23.43 -15.82
CA ASP A 391 3.08 -24.88 -15.53
C ASP A 391 2.05 -25.30 -14.46
N PHE A 392 1.94 -24.53 -13.36
CA PHE A 392 0.94 -24.81 -12.32
C PHE A 392 -0.50 -24.59 -12.79
N SER A 393 -0.73 -23.55 -13.60
CA SER A 393 -2.04 -23.27 -14.18
C SER A 393 -2.46 -24.38 -15.14
N GLU A 394 -1.54 -24.92 -15.94
CA GLU A 394 -1.79 -26.08 -16.79
C GLU A 394 -2.11 -27.33 -15.95
N LEU A 395 -1.29 -27.61 -14.92
CA LEU A 395 -1.50 -28.75 -14.04
C LEU A 395 -2.86 -28.68 -13.32
N GLU A 396 -3.28 -27.51 -12.84
CA GLU A 396 -4.61 -27.31 -12.27
C GLU A 396 -5.71 -27.66 -13.28
N GLY A 397 -5.59 -27.20 -14.52
CA GLY A 397 -6.53 -27.54 -15.59
C GLY A 397 -6.59 -29.05 -15.87
N GLN A 398 -5.44 -29.73 -15.88
CA GLN A 398 -5.37 -31.18 -16.04
C GLN A 398 -6.04 -31.92 -14.87
N ILE A 399 -5.79 -31.49 -13.63
CA ILE A 399 -6.42 -32.05 -12.42
C ILE A 399 -7.94 -31.82 -12.44
N ALA A 400 -8.40 -30.61 -12.79
CA ALA A 400 -9.82 -30.28 -12.87
C ALA A 400 -10.55 -31.14 -13.91
N ASN A 401 -9.92 -31.37 -15.07
CA ASN A 401 -10.44 -32.27 -16.09
C ASN A 401 -10.50 -33.72 -15.60
N ALA A 402 -9.43 -34.21 -14.97
CA ALA A 402 -9.39 -35.57 -14.42
C ALA A 402 -10.47 -35.80 -13.34
N ILE A 403 -10.66 -34.83 -12.44
CA ILE A 403 -11.73 -34.85 -11.43
C ILE A 403 -13.10 -34.93 -12.12
N THR A 404 -13.35 -34.08 -13.13
CA THR A 404 -14.62 -34.05 -13.85
C THR A 404 -14.90 -35.39 -14.53
N THR A 405 -13.91 -35.98 -15.19
CA THR A 405 -14.03 -37.31 -15.82
C THR A 405 -14.31 -38.39 -14.77
N MET A 406 -13.60 -38.39 -13.64
CA MET A 406 -13.77 -39.39 -12.60
C MET A 406 -15.16 -39.35 -11.96
N VAL A 407 -15.67 -38.15 -11.66
CA VAL A 407 -17.03 -37.94 -11.13
C VAL A 407 -18.09 -38.37 -12.14
N GLN A 408 -17.89 -38.06 -13.44
CA GLN A 408 -18.82 -38.47 -14.48
C GLN A 408 -18.87 -39.99 -14.63
N THR A 409 -17.72 -40.67 -14.67
CA THR A 409 -17.64 -42.12 -14.76
C THR A 409 -18.28 -42.81 -13.56
N ASP A 410 -18.07 -42.31 -12.33
CA ASP A 410 -18.70 -42.84 -11.12
C ASP A 410 -20.25 -42.71 -11.19
N SER A 411 -20.74 -41.55 -11.64
CA SER A 411 -22.17 -41.30 -11.84
C SER A 411 -22.81 -42.23 -12.88
N GLU A 412 -22.12 -42.47 -14.00
CA GLU A 412 -22.57 -43.40 -15.05
C GLU A 412 -22.64 -44.85 -14.53
N ILE A 413 -21.62 -45.32 -13.81
CA ILE A 413 -21.60 -46.66 -13.20
C ILE A 413 -22.74 -46.80 -12.17
N ALA A 414 -22.93 -45.80 -11.31
CA ALA A 414 -24.01 -45.80 -10.33
C ALA A 414 -25.40 -45.87 -11.00
N GLY A 415 -25.59 -45.16 -12.13
CA GLY A 415 -26.79 -45.24 -12.96
C GLY A 415 -27.04 -46.65 -13.51
N MET A 416 -26.01 -47.28 -14.09
CA MET A 416 -26.11 -48.64 -14.64
C MET A 416 -26.45 -49.70 -13.58
N ILE A 417 -25.97 -49.54 -12.35
CA ILE A 417 -26.27 -50.45 -11.23
C ILE A 417 -27.72 -50.29 -10.76
N ASN A 418 -28.28 -49.07 -10.79
CA ASN A 418 -29.64 -48.80 -10.32
C ASN A 418 -30.72 -49.16 -11.34
N GLU A 419 -30.36 -49.35 -12.62
CA GLU A 419 -31.29 -49.74 -13.70
C GLU A 419 -31.36 -51.25 -13.96
N GLY A 420 -30.41 -52.03 -13.44
CA GLY A 420 -30.37 -53.50 -13.53
C GLY A 420 -30.90 -54.20 -12.28
#